data_AF-A0A2P2LJK5-F1
#
_entry.id   AF-A0A2P2LJK5-F1
#
_cell.length_a   1.000
_cell.length_b   1.000
_cell.length_c   1.000
_cell.angle_alpha   90.00
_cell.angle_beta   90.00
_cell.angle_gamma   90.00
#
_symmetry.space_group_name_H-M   'P 1'
#
loop_
_entity.id
_entity.type
_entity.pdbx_description
1 polymer ?
#
loop_
_entity_poly.entity_id
_entity_poly.type
_entity_poly.pdbx_seq_one_letter_code
_entity_poly.pdbx_strand_id
1 'polypeptide(L)'
;MESASEASAVKGRRATVTEIDQWMVQGQVFRIYDIFANIPRNAQTLMLELQRDKHIEYLTKGLRQLGSSFVVLDANRPWLCYWILHSLALLGESVDHELEGNAIDFLDHCQDPNGGYGGGPGQASVLFLSKMTN
;
A
#
# COMPACT_ATOMS: atom_id res chain seq x y z
N MET A 1 23.73 35.94 -30.02
CA MET A 1 23.18 36.88 -29.03
C MET A 1 21.73 36.49 -28.72
N GLU A 2 21.49 35.18 -28.49
CA GLU A 2 20.14 34.57 -28.50
C GLU A 2 19.97 33.56 -27.33
N SER A 3 20.97 33.45 -26.44
CA SER A 3 20.95 32.54 -25.28
C SER A 3 20.56 33.23 -23.97
N ALA A 4 20.39 34.56 -23.97
CA ALA A 4 20.02 35.34 -22.78
C ALA A 4 18.51 35.62 -22.68
N SER A 5 17.74 35.48 -23.77
CA SER A 5 16.29 35.73 -23.78
C SER A 5 15.47 34.57 -23.21
N GLU A 6 15.91 33.32 -23.37
CA GLU A 6 15.24 32.15 -22.79
C GLU A 6 15.38 32.08 -21.26
N ALA A 7 16.56 32.43 -20.73
CA ALA A 7 16.79 32.50 -19.29
C ALA A 7 15.96 33.60 -18.60
N SER A 8 15.56 34.64 -19.34
CA SER A 8 14.75 35.74 -18.82
C SER A 8 13.25 35.43 -18.80
N ALA A 9 12.77 34.46 -19.59
CA ALA A 9 11.34 34.11 -19.67
C ALA A 9 10.85 33.29 -18.45
N VAL A 10 11.75 32.63 -17.73
CA VAL A 10 11.43 31.79 -16.55
C VAL A 10 11.17 32.63 -15.29
N LYS A 11 11.57 33.92 -15.28
CA LYS A 11 11.59 34.73 -14.05
C LYS A 11 10.24 35.34 -13.62
N GLY A 12 9.14 34.99 -14.29
CA GLY A 12 7.81 35.54 -14.00
C GLY A 12 6.67 34.52 -13.93
N ARG A 13 6.95 33.22 -14.10
CA ARG A 13 5.90 32.19 -14.05
C ARG A 13 5.64 31.79 -12.60
N ARG A 14 4.45 32.08 -12.09
CA ARG A 14 3.98 31.54 -10.83
C ARG A 14 3.84 30.02 -10.98
N ALA A 15 4.49 29.28 -10.08
CA ALA A 15 4.38 27.83 -10.04
C ALA A 15 2.91 27.42 -9.89
N THR A 16 2.53 26.40 -10.64
CA THR A 16 1.24 25.73 -10.51
C THR A 16 1.20 24.90 -9.24
N VAL A 17 -0.01 24.53 -8.79
CA VAL A 17 -0.18 23.67 -7.61
C VAL A 17 0.55 22.34 -7.79
N THR A 18 0.47 21.73 -8.98
CA THR A 18 1.19 20.49 -9.30
C THR A 18 2.71 20.62 -9.21
N GLU A 19 3.29 21.73 -9.67
CA GLU A 19 4.73 21.98 -9.55
C GLU A 19 5.15 22.14 -8.09
N ILE A 20 4.33 22.83 -7.29
CA ILE A 20 4.58 23.01 -5.86
C ILE A 20 4.54 21.67 -5.14
N ASP A 21 3.50 20.85 -5.36
CA ASP A 21 3.36 19.53 -4.74
C ASP A 21 4.53 18.60 -5.15
N GLN A 22 4.92 18.64 -6.43
CA GLN A 22 6.06 17.87 -6.94
C GLN A 22 7.37 18.29 -6.25
N TRP A 23 7.62 19.59 -6.10
CA TRP A 23 8.82 20.09 -5.41
C TRP A 23 8.82 19.71 -3.92
N MET A 24 7.65 19.73 -3.28
CA MET A 24 7.53 19.29 -1.88
C MET A 24 7.92 17.83 -1.70
N VAL A 25 7.37 16.94 -2.54
CA VAL A 25 7.70 15.50 -2.51
C VAL A 25 9.16 15.28 -2.86
N GLN A 26 9.69 15.94 -3.90
CA GLN A 26 11.10 15.85 -4.27
C GLN A 26 12.01 16.29 -3.11
N GLY A 27 11.67 17.37 -2.41
CA GLY A 27 12.43 17.83 -1.25
C GLY A 27 12.43 16.83 -0.10
N GLN A 28 11.30 16.15 0.16
CA GLN A 28 11.20 15.10 1.17
C GLN A 28 12.06 13.87 0.81
N VAL A 29 11.94 13.41 -0.43
CA VAL A 29 12.69 12.25 -0.94
C VAL A 29 14.18 12.53 -1.00
N PHE A 30 14.58 13.73 -1.44
CA PHE A 30 15.99 14.12 -1.51
C PHE A 30 16.67 14.07 -0.15
N ARG A 31 15.98 14.47 0.93
CA ARG A 31 16.51 14.35 2.29
C ARG A 31 16.80 12.90 2.69
N ILE A 32 15.96 11.96 2.27
CA ILE A 32 16.19 10.52 2.54
C ILE A 32 17.46 10.05 1.81
N TYR A 33 17.62 10.43 0.55
CA TYR A 33 18.81 10.09 -0.24
C TYR A 33 20.09 10.75 0.31
N ASP A 34 20.00 12.01 0.75
CA ASP A 34 21.13 12.72 1.34
C ASP A 34 21.59 12.06 2.64
N ILE A 35 20.66 11.67 3.53
CA ILE A 35 20.99 10.89 4.72
C ILE A 35 21.68 9.59 4.31
N PHE A 36 21.10 8.84 3.37
CA PHE A 36 21.66 7.56 2.92
C PHE A 36 23.08 7.71 2.33
N ALA A 37 23.33 8.75 1.54
CA ALA A 37 24.63 9.00 0.91
C ALA A 37 25.72 9.37 1.93
N ASN A 38 25.34 10.00 3.05
CA ASN A 38 26.28 10.53 4.04
C ASN A 38 26.54 9.60 5.24
N ILE A 39 25.80 8.49 5.41
CA ILE A 39 26.04 7.51 6.47
C ILE A 39 27.09 6.44 6.07
N PRO A 40 27.78 5.81 7.04
CA PRO A 40 28.73 4.72 6.77
C PRO A 40 28.09 3.52 6.04
N ARG A 41 28.86 2.79 5.22
CA ARG A 41 28.34 1.68 4.39
C ARG A 41 27.60 0.60 5.17
N ASN A 42 28.06 0.25 6.38
CA ASN A 42 27.36 -0.72 7.23
C ASN A 42 25.97 -0.20 7.67
N ALA A 43 25.84 1.10 7.94
CA ALA A 43 24.56 1.72 8.23
C ALA A 43 23.68 1.81 6.96
N GLN A 44 24.27 2.03 5.78
CA GLN A 44 23.55 1.97 4.49
C GLN A 44 22.93 0.59 4.27
N THR A 45 23.70 -0.48 4.50
CA THR A 45 23.19 -1.86 4.38
C THR A 45 22.02 -2.09 5.32
N LEU A 46 22.13 -1.68 6.59
CA LEU A 46 21.04 -1.80 7.56
C LEU A 46 19.80 -0.99 7.16
N MET A 47 19.98 0.19 6.59
CA MET A 47 18.88 1.07 6.17
C MET A 47 18.13 0.52 4.94
N LEU A 48 18.79 -0.28 4.10
CA LEU A 48 18.18 -0.95 2.94
C LEU A 48 17.63 -2.35 3.27
N GLU A 49 17.90 -2.87 4.46
CA GLU A 49 17.44 -4.19 4.88
C GLU A 49 15.92 -4.20 5.08
N LEU A 50 15.26 -5.10 4.35
CA LEU A 50 13.82 -5.32 4.49
C LEU A 50 13.51 -5.80 5.91
N GLN A 51 12.70 -5.03 6.64
CA GLN A 51 12.33 -5.30 8.03
C GLN A 51 11.22 -6.36 8.11
N ARG A 52 11.54 -7.59 7.70
CA ARG A 52 10.59 -8.71 7.51
C ARG A 52 9.71 -8.93 8.74
N ASP A 53 10.31 -9.07 9.91
CA ASP A 53 9.58 -9.35 11.16
C ASP A 53 8.54 -8.28 11.49
N LYS A 54 8.87 -7.00 11.28
CA LYS A 54 7.94 -5.88 11.50
C LYS A 54 6.79 -5.92 10.51
N HIS A 55 7.06 -6.26 9.25
CA HIS A 55 6.02 -6.40 8.23
C HIS A 55 5.10 -7.58 8.53
N ILE A 56 5.65 -8.74 8.91
CA ILE A 56 4.88 -9.92 9.30
C ILE A 56 3.98 -9.59 10.50
N GLU A 57 4.54 -8.98 11.55
CA GLU A 57 3.78 -8.59 12.74
C GLU A 57 2.61 -7.63 12.39
N TYR A 58 2.87 -6.63 11.55
CA TYR A 58 1.84 -5.70 11.07
C TYR A 58 0.72 -6.42 10.30
N LEU A 59 1.09 -7.31 9.38
CA LEU A 59 0.18 -8.06 8.52
C LEU A 59 -0.68 -9.03 9.34
N THR A 60 -0.08 -9.82 10.23
CA THR A 60 -0.81 -10.77 11.09
C THR A 60 -1.78 -10.06 12.02
N LYS A 61 -1.39 -8.90 12.58
CA LYS A 61 -2.31 -8.08 13.40
C LYS A 61 -3.47 -7.54 12.57
N GLY A 62 -3.17 -7.02 11.38
CA GLY A 62 -4.18 -6.49 10.45
C GLY A 62 -5.20 -7.53 10.00
N LEU A 63 -4.79 -8.80 9.85
CA LEU A 63 -5.69 -9.89 9.48
C LEU A 63 -6.66 -10.24 10.62
N ARG A 64 -6.22 -10.13 11.87
CA ARG A 64 -7.05 -10.38 13.06
C ARG A 64 -8.04 -9.25 13.31
N GLN A 65 -7.54 -8.01 13.31
CA GLN A 65 -8.37 -6.85 13.60
C GLN A 65 -7.82 -5.59 12.91
N LEU A 66 -8.69 -4.90 12.21
CA LEU A 66 -8.42 -3.59 11.63
C LEU A 66 -8.91 -2.49 12.59
N GLY A 67 -8.14 -1.40 12.69
CA GLY A 67 -8.53 -0.24 13.49
C GLY A 67 -9.74 0.49 12.90
N SER A 68 -10.41 1.33 13.70
CA SER A 68 -11.60 2.10 13.28
C SER A 68 -11.36 3.04 12.10
N SER A 69 -10.11 3.44 11.84
CA SER A 69 -9.71 4.23 10.67
C SER A 69 -9.93 3.51 9.34
N PHE A 70 -10.07 2.18 9.34
CA PHE A 70 -10.28 1.39 8.13
C PHE A 70 -11.74 1.32 7.67
N VAL A 71 -12.66 2.04 8.32
CA VAL A 71 -14.10 2.06 7.95
C VAL A 71 -14.33 2.46 6.49
N VAL A 72 -13.49 3.33 5.92
CA VAL A 72 -13.57 3.73 4.50
C VAL A 72 -13.33 2.54 3.55
N LEU A 73 -12.68 1.48 4.03
CA LEU A 73 -12.38 0.25 3.30
C LEU A 73 -13.34 -0.90 3.65
N ASP A 74 -14.46 -0.63 4.31
CA ASP A 74 -15.43 -1.67 4.71
C ASP A 74 -16.07 -2.39 3.50
N ALA A 75 -16.11 -1.74 2.33
CA ALA A 75 -16.52 -2.35 1.06
C ALA A 75 -15.36 -3.04 0.29
N ASN A 76 -14.17 -3.12 0.88
CA ASN A 76 -12.97 -3.71 0.28
C ASN A 76 -12.33 -4.74 1.23
N ARG A 77 -13.09 -5.32 2.15
CA ARG A 77 -12.54 -6.25 3.14
C ARG A 77 -11.94 -7.53 2.52
N PRO A 78 -12.53 -8.13 1.46
CA PRO A 78 -11.85 -9.21 0.73
C PRO A 78 -10.53 -8.77 0.08
N TRP A 79 -10.42 -7.53 -0.41
CA TRP A 79 -9.15 -6.99 -0.91
C TRP A 79 -8.10 -6.88 0.20
N LEU A 80 -8.51 -6.48 1.40
CA LEU A 80 -7.61 -6.45 2.56
C LEU A 80 -7.09 -7.86 2.89
N CYS A 81 -7.97 -8.87 2.88
CA CYS A 81 -7.56 -10.28 3.04
C CYS A 81 -6.53 -10.67 1.97
N TYR A 82 -6.79 -10.36 0.70
CA TYR A 82 -5.87 -10.64 -0.39
C TYR A 82 -4.52 -9.94 -0.21
N TRP A 83 -4.49 -8.62 0.03
CA TRP A 83 -3.23 -7.88 0.18
C TRP A 83 -2.41 -8.39 1.36
N ILE A 84 -3.06 -8.75 2.47
CA ILE A 84 -2.39 -9.25 3.65
C ILE A 84 -1.80 -10.65 3.40
N LEU A 85 -2.63 -11.59 2.96
CA LEU A 85 -2.21 -12.98 2.71
C LEU A 85 -1.15 -13.05 1.60
N HIS A 86 -1.32 -12.26 0.53
CA HIS A 86 -0.34 -12.20 -0.55
C HIS A 86 0.99 -11.59 -0.10
N SER A 87 0.97 -10.55 0.75
CA SER A 87 2.20 -9.97 1.28
C SER A 87 2.96 -10.94 2.19
N LEU A 88 2.23 -11.73 3.01
CA LEU A 88 2.84 -12.80 3.82
C LEU A 88 3.48 -13.87 2.93
N ALA A 89 2.79 -14.28 1.85
CA ALA A 89 3.34 -15.23 0.89
C ALA A 89 4.60 -14.70 0.17
N LEU A 90 4.65 -13.41 -0.20
CA LEU A 90 5.86 -12.77 -0.75
C LEU A 90 7.01 -12.71 0.26
N LEU A 91 6.68 -12.61 1.55
CA LEU A 91 7.65 -12.73 2.63
C LEU A 91 8.02 -14.19 2.90
N GLY A 92 7.39 -15.18 2.28
CA GLY A 92 7.66 -16.60 2.53
C GLY A 92 7.11 -17.11 3.86
N GLU A 93 6.14 -16.40 4.43
CA GLU A 93 5.43 -16.79 5.65
C GLU A 93 4.05 -17.35 5.33
N SER A 94 3.56 -18.21 6.23
CA SER A 94 2.19 -18.72 6.22
C SER A 94 1.44 -18.25 7.46
N VAL A 95 0.12 -18.09 7.34
CA VAL A 95 -0.76 -17.88 8.49
C VAL A 95 -0.97 -19.19 9.25
N ASP A 96 -1.33 -19.09 10.53
CA ASP A 96 -1.77 -20.26 11.29
C ASP A 96 -3.13 -20.78 10.78
N HIS A 97 -3.43 -22.04 11.07
CA HIS A 97 -4.66 -22.70 10.59
C HIS A 97 -5.94 -22.02 11.12
N GLU A 98 -5.85 -21.35 12.27
CA GLU A 98 -6.99 -20.61 12.84
C GLU A 98 -7.30 -19.37 11.98
N LEU A 99 -6.28 -18.57 11.67
CA LEU A 99 -6.39 -17.39 10.81
C LEU A 99 -6.78 -17.73 9.38
N GLU A 100 -6.24 -18.82 8.84
CA GLU A 100 -6.63 -19.35 7.54
C GLU A 100 -8.13 -19.69 7.52
N GLY A 101 -8.59 -20.47 8.51
CA GLY A 101 -10.01 -20.83 8.64
C GLY A 101 -10.91 -19.61 8.79
N ASN A 102 -10.53 -18.63 9.61
CA ASN A 102 -11.28 -17.39 9.78
C ASN A 102 -11.34 -16.55 8.49
N ALA A 103 -10.26 -16.52 7.72
CA ALA A 103 -10.23 -15.81 6.44
C ALA A 103 -11.13 -16.50 5.40
N ILE A 104 -11.11 -17.83 5.34
CA ILE A 104 -12.00 -18.61 4.46
C ILE A 104 -13.45 -18.38 4.86
N ASP A 105 -13.81 -18.55 6.13
CA ASP A 105 -15.17 -18.33 6.63
C ASP A 105 -15.65 -16.91 6.33
N PHE A 106 -14.79 -15.90 6.54
CA PHE A 106 -15.11 -14.53 6.21
C PHE A 106 -15.40 -14.32 4.72
N LEU A 107 -14.57 -14.88 3.83
CA LEU A 107 -14.74 -14.76 2.38
C LEU A 107 -15.99 -15.49 1.91
N ASP A 108 -16.31 -16.66 2.47
CA ASP A 108 -17.54 -17.40 2.18
C ASP A 108 -18.78 -16.56 2.51
N HIS A 109 -18.77 -15.83 3.63
CA HIS A 109 -19.85 -14.90 3.98
C HIS A 109 -19.94 -13.67 3.06
N CYS A 110 -18.89 -13.37 2.29
CA CYS A 110 -18.90 -12.30 1.28
C CYS A 110 -19.41 -12.78 -0.08
N GLN A 111 -19.64 -14.09 -0.28
CA GLN A 111 -20.10 -14.65 -1.54
C GLN A 111 -21.62 -14.47 -1.68
N ASP A 112 -22.08 -13.99 -2.85
CA ASP A 112 -23.52 -13.91 -3.14
C ASP A 112 -24.06 -15.28 -3.61
N PRO A 113 -25.26 -15.70 -3.16
CA PRO A 113 -25.88 -16.96 -3.59
C PRO A 113 -26.06 -17.10 -5.12
N ASN A 114 -26.15 -15.99 -5.84
CA ASN A 114 -26.28 -15.96 -7.31
C ASN A 114 -24.92 -15.79 -8.02
N GLY A 115 -23.81 -15.80 -7.28
CA GLY A 115 -22.45 -15.72 -7.78
C GLY A 115 -21.76 -14.36 -7.56
N GLY A 116 -20.43 -14.39 -7.52
CA GLY A 116 -19.56 -13.25 -7.23
C GLY A 116 -19.34 -13.02 -5.74
N TYR A 117 -18.48 -12.05 -5.42
CA TYR A 117 -18.17 -11.63 -4.06
C TYR A 117 -18.51 -10.15 -3.87
N GLY A 118 -19.12 -9.82 -2.74
CA GLY A 118 -19.35 -8.45 -2.26
C GLY A 118 -18.21 -7.93 -1.40
N GLY A 119 -18.21 -6.64 -1.10
CA GLY A 119 -17.17 -5.97 -0.32
C GLY A 119 -17.11 -6.34 1.17
N GLY A 120 -18.13 -7.06 1.64
CA GLY A 120 -18.31 -7.57 2.99
C GLY A 120 -19.63 -8.35 3.09
N PRO A 121 -19.90 -9.02 4.23
CA PRO A 121 -21.11 -9.80 4.42
C PRO A 121 -22.37 -8.95 4.23
N GLY A 122 -23.30 -9.42 3.40
CA GLY A 122 -24.54 -8.71 3.08
C GLY A 122 -24.40 -7.54 2.09
N GLN A 123 -23.21 -7.31 1.54
CA GLN A 123 -23.02 -6.34 0.45
C GLN A 123 -23.22 -7.02 -0.91
N ALA A 124 -23.79 -6.29 -1.88
CA ALA A 124 -24.02 -6.82 -3.22
C ALA A 124 -22.70 -7.17 -3.93
N SER A 125 -22.73 -8.23 -4.75
CA SER A 125 -21.58 -8.66 -5.56
C SER A 125 -21.06 -7.56 -6.48
N VAL A 126 -19.74 -7.41 -6.54
CA VAL A 126 -19.06 -6.44 -7.42
C VAL A 126 -18.05 -7.15 -8.31
N LEU A 127 -18.00 -6.77 -9.59
CA LEU A 127 -17.18 -7.44 -10.62
C LEU A 127 -15.68 -7.50 -10.27
N PHE A 128 -15.15 -6.49 -9.58
CA PHE A 128 -13.74 -6.45 -9.20
C PHE A 128 -13.34 -7.55 -8.21
N LEU A 129 -14.27 -8.02 -7.37
CA LEU A 129 -14.01 -9.08 -6.39
C LEU A 129 -14.22 -10.48 -6.96
N SER A 130 -15.08 -10.59 -7.98
CA SER A 130 -15.37 -11.86 -8.68
C SER A 130 -14.17 -12.42 -9.48
N LYS A 131 -13.11 -11.63 -9.71
CA LYS A 131 -11.90 -12.07 -10.43
C LYS A 131 -10.80 -12.70 -9.56
N MET A 132 -10.96 -12.74 -8.23
CA MET A 132 -9.95 -13.32 -7.33
C MET A 132 -9.93 -14.85 -7.28
N THR A 133 -10.94 -15.53 -7.84
CA THR A 133 -11.14 -16.98 -7.73
C THR A 133 -10.92 -17.77 -9.01
N ASN A 134 -10.15 -17.23 -9.97
CA ASN A 134 -9.76 -17.94 -11.20
C ASN A 134 -8.27 -18.28 -11.23
#